data_AF-A0A150VQE9-F1
#
_entry.id   AF-A0A150VQE9-F1
#
_cell.length_a   1.000
_cell.length_b   1.000
_cell.length_c   1.000
_cell.angle_alpha   90.00
_cell.angle_beta   90.00
_cell.angle_gamma   90.00
#
_symmetry.space_group_name_H-M   'P 1'
#
loop_
_entity.id
_entity.type
_entity.pdbx_description
1 polymer ?
#
loop_
_entity_poly.entity_id
_entity_poly.type
_entity_poly.pdbx_seq_one_letter_code
_entity_poly.pdbx_strand_id
1 'polypeptide(L)'
;MTGFLFELTFYLAAPVWLLMILAPRWRLTERVAASPLTVLPLLVLWAVLAVPVLPEFWAAVSAPDIDAFRDLAALANGAGAIWAQVLAWDLLLGQWMYREGRCLSVPPLLMGPLLLLTILLSPVALPIFLVVRALWTARARHGERHPAPAPV
;
A
#
# COMPACT_ATOMS: atom_id res chain seq x y z
N MET A 1 10.21 10.51 -22.60
CA MET A 1 9.40 9.28 -22.45
C MET A 1 9.25 8.83 -20.99
N THR A 2 10.25 9.03 -20.13
CA THR A 2 10.21 8.66 -18.70
C THR A 2 9.13 9.38 -17.89
N GLY A 3 8.82 10.66 -18.17
CA GLY A 3 7.74 11.39 -17.47
C GLY A 3 6.35 10.76 -17.65
N PHE A 4 6.02 10.30 -18.85
CA PHE A 4 4.75 9.59 -19.10
C PHE A 4 4.68 8.26 -18.36
N LEU A 5 5.78 7.49 -18.33
CA LEU A 5 5.84 6.24 -17.58
C LEU A 5 5.71 6.47 -16.07
N PHE A 6 6.24 7.57 -15.55
CA PHE A 6 6.06 7.97 -14.16
C PHE A 6 4.60 8.27 -13.85
N GLU A 7 3.92 9.09 -14.66
CA GLU A 7 2.48 9.39 -14.47
C GLU A 7 1.62 8.12 -14.58
N LEU A 8 2.00 7.20 -15.47
CA LEU A 8 1.31 5.92 -15.64
C LEU A 8 1.30 5.08 -14.36
N THR A 9 2.33 5.16 -13.50
CA THR A 9 2.33 4.48 -12.20
C THR A 9 1.13 4.92 -11.34
N PHE A 10 0.81 6.22 -11.32
CA PHE A 10 -0.33 6.74 -10.57
C PHE A 10 -1.65 6.30 -11.18
N TYR A 11 -1.78 6.37 -12.51
CA TYR A 11 -3.02 5.95 -13.19
C TYR A 11 -3.33 4.47 -13.04
N LEU A 12 -2.31 3.61 -12.91
CA LEU A 12 -2.50 2.18 -12.66
C LEU A 12 -2.94 1.88 -11.23
N ALA A 13 -2.38 2.60 -10.24
CA ALA A 13 -2.73 2.39 -8.83
C ALA A 13 -4.04 3.09 -8.43
N ALA A 14 -4.31 4.28 -8.99
CA ALA A 14 -5.41 5.16 -8.57
C ALA A 14 -6.79 4.49 -8.57
N PRO A 15 -7.20 3.66 -9.55
CA PRO A 15 -8.51 3.01 -9.53
C PRO A 15 -8.72 2.14 -8.29
N VAL A 16 -7.69 1.39 -7.88
CA VAL A 16 -7.78 0.51 -6.70
C VAL A 16 -7.88 1.34 -5.42
N TRP A 17 -7.07 2.38 -5.29
CA TRP A 17 -7.14 3.33 -4.18
C TRP A 17 -8.49 4.03 -4.09
N LEU A 18 -9.01 4.51 -5.23
CA LEU A 18 -10.29 5.20 -5.31
C LEU A 18 -11.44 4.29 -4.87
N LEU A 19 -11.42 3.02 -5.30
CA LEU A 19 -12.41 2.04 -4.84
C LEU A 19 -12.35 1.83 -3.33
N MET A 20 -11.16 1.68 -2.75
CA MET A 20 -10.99 1.47 -1.31
C MET A 20 -11.41 2.69 -0.48
N ILE A 21 -11.20 3.91 -0.98
CA ILE A 21 -11.50 5.16 -0.27
C ILE A 21 -12.96 5.58 -0.45
N LEU A 22 -13.47 5.61 -1.69
CA LEU A 22 -14.81 6.13 -2.01
C LEU A 22 -15.91 5.08 -1.95
N ALA A 23 -15.58 3.83 -2.25
CA ALA A 23 -16.54 2.71 -2.27
C ALA A 23 -16.15 1.55 -1.32
N PRO A 24 -15.86 1.81 -0.02
CA PRO A 24 -15.31 0.83 0.93
C PRO A 24 -16.30 -0.28 1.35
N ARG A 25 -17.56 -0.21 0.89
CA ARG A 25 -18.60 -1.20 1.20
C ARG A 25 -19.02 -2.02 -0.01
N TRP A 26 -18.46 -1.74 -1.19
CA TRP A 26 -18.78 -2.48 -2.40
C TRP A 26 -18.11 -3.85 -2.42
N ARG A 27 -18.88 -4.87 -2.86
CA ARG A 27 -18.39 -6.26 -3.03
C ARG A 27 -17.21 -6.34 -3.99
N LEU A 28 -17.21 -5.50 -5.03
CA LEU A 28 -16.09 -5.43 -5.98
C LEU A 28 -14.83 -4.89 -5.30
N THR A 29 -14.94 -3.83 -4.50
CA THR A 29 -13.81 -3.28 -3.73
C THR A 29 -13.18 -4.33 -2.83
N GLU A 30 -13.99 -5.11 -2.12
CA GLU A 30 -13.51 -6.20 -1.27
C GLU A 30 -12.79 -7.29 -2.08
N ARG A 31 -13.34 -7.69 -3.23
CA ARG A 31 -12.73 -8.69 -4.12
C ARG A 31 -11.41 -8.19 -4.72
N VAL A 32 -11.35 -6.93 -5.14
CA VAL A 32 -10.15 -6.30 -5.69
C VAL A 32 -9.08 -6.18 -4.61
N ALA A 33 -9.43 -5.68 -3.42
CA ALA A 33 -8.51 -5.53 -2.30
C ALA A 33 -8.02 -6.87 -1.72
N ALA A 34 -8.78 -7.96 -1.90
CA ALA A 34 -8.33 -9.30 -1.53
C ALA A 34 -7.30 -9.89 -2.51
N SER A 35 -7.19 -9.34 -3.72
CA SER A 35 -6.33 -9.88 -4.77
C SER A 35 -4.95 -9.20 -4.80
N PRO A 36 -3.86 -9.94 -4.51
CA PRO A 36 -2.51 -9.40 -4.62
C PRO A 36 -2.11 -9.12 -6.09
N LEU A 37 -2.84 -9.66 -7.07
CA LEU A 37 -2.55 -9.51 -8.50
C LEU A 37 -2.76 -8.07 -9.00
N THR A 38 -3.43 -7.23 -8.21
CA THR A 38 -3.60 -5.80 -8.49
C THR A 38 -2.28 -5.03 -8.62
N VAL A 39 -1.19 -5.57 -8.04
CA VAL A 39 0.15 -4.98 -8.12
C VAL A 39 0.86 -5.28 -9.45
N LEU A 40 0.41 -6.29 -10.21
CA LEU A 40 1.10 -6.74 -11.42
C LEU A 40 1.34 -5.65 -12.46
N PRO A 41 0.40 -4.73 -12.76
CA PRO A 41 0.65 -3.65 -13.72
C PRO A 41 1.81 -2.74 -13.29
N LEU A 42 1.95 -2.47 -11.98
CA LEU A 42 3.05 -1.69 -11.43
C LEU A 42 4.37 -2.47 -11.52
N LEU A 43 4.35 -3.77 -11.28
CA LEU A 43 5.55 -4.62 -11.41
C LEU A 43 6.00 -4.78 -12.87
N VAL A 44 5.08 -4.83 -13.83
CA VAL A 44 5.42 -4.80 -15.26
C VAL A 44 6.09 -3.48 -15.61
N LEU A 45 5.55 -2.36 -15.14
CA LEU A 45 6.14 -1.04 -15.37
C LEU A 45 7.50 -0.90 -14.69
N TRP A 46 7.65 -1.39 -13.47
CA TRP A 46 8.93 -1.53 -12.78
C TRP A 46 9.94 -2.30 -13.64
N ALA A 47 9.56 -3.46 -14.18
CA ALA A 47 10.45 -4.27 -15.00
C ALA A 47 10.88 -3.55 -16.28
N VAL A 48 9.95 -2.87 -16.96
CA VAL A 48 10.24 -2.06 -18.15
C VAL A 48 11.25 -0.95 -17.85
N LEU A 49 11.16 -0.34 -16.66
CA LEU A 49 12.07 0.72 -16.22
C LEU A 49 13.41 0.16 -15.71
N ALA A 50 13.42 -1.02 -15.09
CA ALA A 50 14.62 -1.63 -14.52
C ALA A 50 15.52 -2.28 -15.58
N VAL A 51 14.95 -2.89 -16.63
CA VAL A 51 15.71 -3.62 -17.67
C VAL A 51 16.83 -2.77 -18.32
N PRO A 52 16.61 -1.50 -18.71
CA PRO A 52 17.65 -0.66 -19.30
C PRO A 52 18.80 -0.29 -18.35
N VAL A 53 18.58 -0.35 -17.04
CA VAL A 53 19.54 0.01 -15.97
C VAL A 53 19.86 -1.20 -15.09
N LEU A 54 19.72 -2.40 -15.66
CA LEU A 54 19.88 -3.65 -14.93
C LEU A 54 21.28 -3.82 -14.31
N PRO A 55 22.40 -3.42 -14.95
CA PRO A 55 23.72 -3.50 -14.33
C PRO A 55 23.83 -2.67 -13.06
N GLU A 56 23.37 -1.42 -13.09
CA GLU A 56 23.37 -0.50 -11.95
C GLU A 56 22.40 -0.98 -10.86
N PHE A 57 21.23 -1.47 -11.27
CA PHE A 57 20.25 -2.05 -10.35
C PHE A 57 20.81 -3.29 -9.64
N TRP A 58 21.47 -4.17 -10.37
CA TRP A 58 22.11 -5.37 -9.82
C TRP A 58 23.27 -5.01 -8.89
N ALA A 59 24.09 -4.01 -9.24
CA ALA A 59 25.16 -3.53 -8.38
C ALA A 59 24.62 -3.02 -7.04
N ALA A 60 23.57 -2.17 -7.07
CA ALA A 60 22.94 -1.64 -5.87
C ALA A 60 22.32 -2.71 -4.95
N VAL A 61 21.86 -3.84 -5.51
CA VAL A 61 21.22 -4.93 -4.74
C VAL A 61 22.22 -6.00 -4.28
N SER A 62 23.22 -6.32 -5.09
CA SER A 62 24.19 -7.39 -4.81
C SER A 62 25.32 -6.98 -3.86
N ALA A 63 25.66 -5.70 -3.84
CA ALA A 63 26.59 -5.10 -2.90
C ALA A 63 25.91 -3.86 -2.29
N PRO A 64 25.35 -3.94 -1.08
CA PRO A 64 24.65 -2.81 -0.46
C PRO A 64 25.64 -1.68 -0.14
N ASP A 65 25.81 -0.80 -1.12
CA ASP A 65 26.61 0.42 -1.06
C ASP A 65 25.70 1.61 -1.37
N ILE A 66 25.79 2.64 -0.53
CA ILE A 66 24.97 3.84 -0.67
C ILE A 66 25.31 4.59 -1.96
N ASP A 67 26.57 4.52 -2.41
CA ASP A 67 27.01 5.20 -3.62
C ASP A 67 26.40 4.54 -4.86
N ALA A 68 26.40 3.20 -4.93
CA ALA A 68 25.73 2.46 -6.00
C ALA A 68 24.21 2.74 -6.07
N PHE A 69 23.55 2.90 -4.92
CA PHE A 69 22.13 3.28 -4.88
C PHE A 69 21.90 4.72 -5.37
N ARG A 70 22.80 5.66 -5.03
CA ARG A 70 22.72 7.05 -5.50
C ARG A 70 22.89 7.14 -7.02
N ASP A 71 23.82 6.37 -7.57
CA ASP A 71 24.05 6.31 -9.01
C ASP A 71 22.82 5.78 -9.76
N LEU A 72 22.21 4.70 -9.24
CA LEU A 72 20.95 4.18 -9.77
C LEU A 72 19.82 5.21 -9.69
N ALA A 73 19.67 5.89 -8.55
CA ALA A 73 18.62 6.89 -8.34
C ALA A 73 18.82 8.17 -9.16
N ALA A 74 20.06 8.47 -9.60
CA ALA A 74 20.34 9.58 -10.50
C ALA A 74 19.87 9.30 -11.94
N LEU A 75 19.72 8.02 -12.31
CA LEU A 75 19.19 7.61 -13.61
C LEU A 75 17.67 7.74 -13.64
N ALA A 76 17.12 8.37 -14.68
CA ALA A 76 15.67 8.56 -14.80
C ALA A 76 14.88 7.23 -14.77
N ASN A 77 15.43 6.18 -15.40
CA ASN A 77 14.86 4.83 -15.38
C ASN A 77 15.02 4.15 -14.01
N GLY A 78 16.15 4.35 -13.32
CA GLY A 78 16.38 3.81 -11.98
C GLY A 78 15.46 4.46 -10.94
N ALA A 79 15.36 5.78 -10.94
CA ALA A 79 14.40 6.52 -10.11
C ALA A 79 12.94 6.08 -10.37
N GLY A 80 12.57 5.93 -11.66
CA GLY A 80 11.25 5.47 -12.04
C GLY A 80 10.95 4.04 -11.58
N ALA A 81 11.93 3.13 -11.71
CA ALA A 81 11.80 1.76 -11.20
C ALA A 81 11.62 1.77 -9.68
N ILE A 82 12.49 2.46 -8.93
CA ILE A 82 12.36 2.59 -7.46
C ILE A 82 10.98 3.12 -7.09
N TRP A 83 10.49 4.15 -7.79
CA TRP A 83 9.18 4.73 -7.54
C TRP A 83 8.03 3.75 -7.82
N ALA A 84 8.06 3.04 -8.96
CA ALA A 84 7.07 2.03 -9.29
C ALA A 84 7.03 0.89 -8.25
N GLN A 85 8.21 0.51 -7.73
CA GLN A 85 8.33 -0.46 -6.65
C GLN A 85 7.73 0.05 -5.34
N VAL A 86 7.97 1.30 -4.96
CA VAL A 86 7.36 1.92 -3.78
C VAL A 86 5.83 1.89 -3.89
N LEU A 87 5.27 2.36 -5.00
CA LEU A 87 3.81 2.36 -5.21
C LEU A 87 3.20 0.96 -5.23
N ALA A 88 3.93 -0.02 -5.76
CA ALA A 88 3.52 -1.42 -5.75
C ALA A 88 3.35 -1.94 -4.31
N TRP A 89 4.33 -1.67 -3.45
CA TRP A 89 4.30 -2.09 -2.05
C TRP A 89 3.27 -1.31 -1.23
N ASP A 90 3.14 0.00 -1.46
CA ASP A 90 2.12 0.82 -0.82
C ASP A 90 0.72 0.34 -1.15
N LEU A 91 0.48 -0.12 -2.38
CA LEU A 91 -0.80 -0.69 -2.78
C LEU A 91 -1.13 -1.96 -2.00
N LEU A 92 -0.19 -2.92 -1.92
CA LEU A 92 -0.38 -4.15 -1.14
C LEU A 92 -0.61 -3.84 0.35
N LEU A 93 0.17 -2.89 0.88
CA LEU A 93 0.03 -2.44 2.27
C LEU A 93 -1.33 -1.79 2.52
N GLY A 94 -1.78 -0.92 1.62
CA GLY A 94 -3.09 -0.28 1.66
C GLY A 94 -4.23 -1.28 1.61
N GLN A 95 -4.13 -2.29 0.75
CA GLN A 95 -5.09 -3.39 0.66
C GLN A 95 -5.17 -4.19 1.95
N TRP A 96 -4.02 -4.49 2.54
CA TRP A 96 -3.97 -5.14 3.84
C TRP A 96 -4.60 -4.27 4.94
N MET A 97 -4.22 -2.99 5.05
CA MET A 97 -4.79 -2.04 6.00
C MET A 97 -6.31 -1.92 5.84
N TYR A 98 -6.79 -1.83 4.60
CA TYR A 98 -8.21 -1.79 4.27
C TYR A 98 -8.95 -3.02 4.77
N ARG A 99 -8.44 -4.23 4.46
CA ARG A 99 -9.07 -5.49 4.88
C ARG A 99 -9.05 -5.67 6.38
N GLU A 100 -7.94 -5.36 7.02
CA GLU A 100 -7.80 -5.45 8.47
C GLU A 100 -8.72 -4.46 9.19
N GLY A 101 -8.79 -3.22 8.69
CA GLY A 101 -9.75 -2.21 9.18
C GLY A 101 -11.20 -2.68 9.03
N ARG A 102 -11.53 -3.35 7.93
CA ARG A 102 -12.86 -3.95 7.70
C ARG A 102 -13.16 -5.08 8.68
N CYS A 103 -12.23 -6.01 8.90
CA CYS A 103 -12.37 -7.10 9.87
C CYS A 103 -12.62 -6.58 11.29
N LEU A 104 -11.96 -5.48 11.66
CA LEU A 104 -12.12 -4.84 12.97
C LEU A 104 -13.26 -3.83 13.05
N SER A 105 -14.07 -3.69 11.99
CA SER A 105 -15.16 -2.71 11.91
C SER A 105 -14.72 -1.27 12.18
N VAL A 106 -13.49 -0.92 11.78
CA VAL A 106 -12.99 0.45 11.82
C VAL A 106 -13.81 1.31 10.85
N PRO A 107 -14.33 2.47 11.28
CA PRO A 107 -15.20 3.29 10.45
C PRO A 107 -14.46 3.80 9.19
N PRO A 108 -15.12 3.79 8.00
CA PRO A 108 -14.49 4.24 6.76
C PRO A 108 -13.99 5.69 6.80
N LEU A 109 -14.61 6.55 7.61
CA LEU A 109 -14.18 7.95 7.79
C LEU A 109 -12.79 8.06 8.41
N LEU A 110 -12.37 7.09 9.23
CA LEU A 110 -11.01 7.03 9.77
C LEU A 110 -10.06 6.31 8.80
N MET A 111 -10.54 5.25 8.14
CA MET A 111 -9.74 4.51 7.16
C MET A 111 -9.40 5.33 5.91
N GLY A 112 -10.30 6.19 5.42
CA GLY A 112 -10.06 7.01 4.23
C GLY A 112 -8.80 7.88 4.32
N PRO A 113 -8.68 8.74 5.36
CA PRO A 113 -7.47 9.53 5.61
C PRO A 113 -6.22 8.68 5.83
N LEU A 114 -6.34 7.53 6.50
CA LEU A 114 -5.20 6.61 6.69
C LEU A 114 -4.73 6.03 5.35
N LEU A 115 -5.64 5.61 4.49
CA LEU A 115 -5.32 5.10 3.15
C LEU A 115 -4.72 6.20 2.27
N LEU A 116 -5.23 7.43 2.35
CA LEU A 116 -4.62 8.57 1.66
C LEU A 116 -3.20 8.85 2.16
N LEU A 117 -2.99 8.78 3.48
CA LEU A 117 -1.66 8.90 4.06
C LEU A 117 -0.75 7.74 3.63
N THR A 118 -1.28 6.52 3.42
CA THR A 118 -0.49 5.40 2.90
C THR A 118 0.00 5.66 1.48
N ILE A 119 -0.80 6.30 0.61
CA ILE A 119 -0.38 6.67 -0.76
C ILE A 119 0.79 7.66 -0.73
N LEU A 120 0.78 8.59 0.23
CA LEU A 120 1.75 9.69 0.30
C LEU A 120 2.99 9.34 1.11
N LEU A 121 2.79 8.61 2.21
CA LEU A 121 3.80 8.37 3.24
C LEU A 121 3.44 7.12 4.06
N SER A 122 3.48 5.96 3.41
CA SER A 122 3.26 4.67 4.06
C SER A 122 4.11 4.40 5.32
N PRO A 123 5.38 4.87 5.45
CA PRO A 123 6.16 4.67 6.67
C PRO A 123 5.56 5.36 7.90
N VAL A 124 4.73 6.39 7.71
CA VAL A 124 4.01 7.08 8.79
C VAL A 124 2.60 6.52 8.95
N ALA A 125 1.91 6.19 7.85
CA ALA A 125 0.56 5.63 7.90
C ALA A 125 0.51 4.29 8.65
N LEU A 126 1.52 3.43 8.45
CA LEU A 126 1.55 2.10 9.05
C LEU A 126 1.59 2.14 10.59
N PRO A 127 2.52 2.84 11.27
CA PRO A 127 2.51 2.97 12.72
C PRO A 127 1.18 3.48 13.28
N ILE A 128 0.60 4.50 12.65
CA ILE A 128 -0.70 5.06 13.06
C ILE A 128 -1.80 3.99 12.95
N PHE A 129 -1.83 3.26 11.83
CA PHE A 129 -2.78 2.17 11.64
C PHE A 129 -2.60 1.05 12.66
N LEU A 130 -1.36 0.70 13.02
CA LEU A 130 -1.09 -0.31 14.05
C LEU A 130 -1.64 0.09 15.42
N VAL A 131 -1.54 1.38 15.79
CA VAL A 131 -2.17 1.92 17.00
C VAL A 131 -3.68 1.83 16.92
N VAL A 132 -4.29 2.26 15.82
CA VAL A 132 -5.75 2.13 15.59
C VAL A 132 -6.19 0.67 15.72
N ARG A 133 -5.46 -0.25 15.08
CA ARG A 133 -5.69 -1.69 15.14
C ARG A 133 -5.63 -2.22 16.57
N ALA A 134 -4.64 -1.81 17.36
CA ALA A 134 -4.51 -2.21 18.76
C ALA A 134 -5.68 -1.72 19.63
N LEU A 135 -6.10 -0.46 19.43
CA LEU A 135 -7.24 0.11 20.16
C LEU A 135 -8.56 -0.58 19.82
N TRP A 136 -8.81 -0.88 18.53
CA TRP A 136 -10.05 -1.55 18.12
C TRP A 136 -10.10 -3.02 18.52
N THR A 137 -8.99 -3.74 18.43
CA THR A 137 -8.91 -5.12 18.93
C THR A 137 -9.13 -5.20 20.45
N ALA A 138 -8.62 -4.24 21.21
CA ALA A 138 -8.89 -4.16 22.66
C ALA A 138 -10.39 -3.92 22.94
N ARG A 139 -11.03 -2.98 22.24
CA ARG A 139 -12.46 -2.70 22.40
C ARG A 139 -13.34 -3.93 22.12
N ALA A 140 -13.05 -4.67 21.05
CA ALA A 140 -13.79 -5.89 20.71
C ALA A 140 -13.73 -6.93 21.84
N ARG A 141 -12.55 -7.17 22.44
CA ARG A 141 -12.37 -8.11 23.55
C ARG A 141 -13.08 -7.69 24.84
N HIS A 142 -13.18 -6.39 25.11
CA HIS A 142 -13.89 -5.90 26.30
C HIS A 142 -15.41 -6.07 26.19
N GLY A 143 -15.98 -5.96 24.98
CA GLY A 143 -17.40 -6.21 24.74
C GLY A 143 -17.83 -7.66 25.02
N GLU A 144 -16.96 -8.63 24.78
CA GLU A 144 -17.25 -10.06 25.01
C GLU A 144 -17.21 -10.48 26.48
N ARG A 145 -16.52 -9.72 27.36
CA ARG A 145 -16.39 -10.05 28.80
C ARG A 145 -17.56 -9.61 29.67
N HIS A 146 -18.57 -8.91 29.11
CA HIS A 146 -19.76 -8.49 29.84
C HIS A 146 -21.01 -9.20 29.26
N PRO A 147 -21.20 -10.51 29.50
CA PRO A 147 -22.49 -11.13 29.24
C PRO A 147 -23.54 -10.49 30.15
N ALA A 148 -24.70 -10.14 29.59
CA ALA A 148 -25.81 -9.55 30.31
C ALA A 148 -26.16 -10.38 31.56
N PRO A 149 -26.54 -9.75 32.69
CA PRO A 149 -27.00 -10.49 33.86
C PRO A 149 -28.16 -11.41 33.46
N ALA A 150 -28.08 -12.68 33.85
CA ALA A 150 -29.10 -13.68 33.58
C ALA A 150 -30.49 -13.17 34.05
N PRO A 151 -31.56 -13.36 33.26
CA PRO A 151 -32.89 -12.98 33.70
C PRO A 151 -33.25 -13.77 34.96
N VAL A 152 -33.66 -13.05 36.00
CA VAL A 152 -34.07 -13.56 37.32
C VAL A 152 -35.51 -14.06 37.25
#